data_AF-A0A8T7BLZ9-F1
#
_entry.id   AF-A0A8T7BLZ9-F1
#
_cell.length_a   1.000
_cell.length_b   1.000
_cell.length_c   1.000
_cell.angle_alpha   90.00
_cell.angle_beta   90.00
_cell.angle_gamma   90.00
#
_symmetry.space_group_name_H-M   'P 1'
#
loop_
_entity.id
_entity.type
_entity.pdbx_description
1 polymer ?
#
loop_
_entity_poly.entity_id
_entity_poly.type
_entity_poly.pdbx_seq_one_letter_code
_entity_poly.pdbx_strand_id
1 'polypeptide(L)'
;TSPLLAESYMSVARKISIRAIGDMDVQPITIDYEVSRQLIQDSRVSEDLPFGTRGGAIVNHHFPVDGEYLIKIQLQRNNDNYIRGLGEPHQIDIRLDNALLSSFSVGGEHKGRSGPLYAFINKDYLGDPEQEAYEFSADDHLQVRFSAKAGTSKVGVAFVDQYFETEGKKRPRQGFEELYSFKGGKPAVDKIFVSGPFNSAGLGDTPSRKKIFQCYPNTVTEESVCARQILRSLGTQAYRRPIRETDLQTLLKFYQVGYKEAGFEEGIRTGIQGMLVNPHFLFRIEKQPGNVQPGMSYYVSDLDLASRLSFFLWSSLPDKELLDLAIEGELRRPGVLKSQVQRMLRDRKSAELARNFTEQWLGLRKLETVTPDPRVFPEFDENLRHALQQEMTLFAESIAMEDRSLLDFLNGDYTFINERLAQHYDIPDVIGSGFRKVTLTDDSRRGLLGKGSILTVTSYANRT
;
A
#
# COMPACT_ATOMS: atom_id res chain seq x y z
N THR A 1 20.29 5.40 23.31
CA THR A 1 19.69 4.87 22.06
C THR A 1 20.57 3.75 21.57
N SER A 2 20.01 2.57 21.26
CA SER A 2 20.79 1.48 20.66
C SER A 2 21.38 1.94 19.32
N PRO A 3 22.66 1.68 19.01
CA PRO A 3 23.29 2.04 17.73
C PRO A 3 22.48 1.59 16.51
N LEU A 4 21.90 0.38 16.57
CA LEU A 4 21.06 -0.21 15.52
C LEU A 4 19.82 0.63 15.19
N LEU A 5 19.27 1.34 16.18
CA LEU A 5 18.09 2.18 15.98
C LEU A 5 18.45 3.49 15.25
N ALA A 6 19.62 4.07 15.54
CA ALA A 6 20.10 5.27 14.87
C ALA A 6 20.43 5.00 13.40
N GLU A 7 21.10 3.88 13.11
CA GLU A 7 21.38 3.43 11.74
C GLU A 7 20.10 3.20 10.94
N SER A 8 19.07 2.62 11.58
CA SER A 8 17.76 2.42 10.96
C SER A 8 17.08 3.74 10.59
N TYR A 9 17.09 4.74 11.47
CA TYR A 9 16.54 6.07 11.16
C TYR A 9 17.29 6.75 10.01
N MET A 10 18.63 6.66 9.99
CA MET A 10 19.45 7.21 8.91
C MET A 10 19.15 6.54 7.57
N SER A 11 19.06 5.20 7.56
CA SER A 11 18.70 4.43 6.36
C SER A 11 17.32 4.80 5.82
N VAL A 12 16.32 4.93 6.70
CA VAL A 12 14.97 5.34 6.32
C VAL A 12 14.94 6.78 5.82
N ALA A 13 15.60 7.72 6.50
CA ALA A 13 15.71 9.11 6.06
C ALA A 13 16.35 9.24 4.68
N ARG A 14 17.44 8.49 4.43
CA ARG A 14 18.07 8.40 3.10
C ARG A 14 17.07 7.89 2.06
N LYS A 15 16.41 6.75 2.30
CA LYS A 15 15.41 6.20 1.37
C LYS A 15 14.26 7.18 1.08
N ILE A 16 13.74 7.87 2.09
CA ILE A 16 12.65 8.85 1.92
C ILE A 16 13.13 10.05 1.10
N SER A 17 14.31 10.59 1.41
CA SER A 17 14.86 11.74 0.67
C SER A 17 15.13 11.41 -0.81
N ILE A 18 15.67 10.22 -1.11
CA ILE A 18 15.85 9.71 -2.47
C ILE A 18 14.50 9.54 -3.16
N ARG A 19 13.48 8.97 -2.50
CA ARG A 19 12.14 8.87 -3.11
C ARG A 19 11.47 10.23 -3.35
N ALA A 20 11.78 11.24 -2.53
CA ALA A 20 11.16 12.55 -2.61
C ALA A 20 11.78 13.43 -3.71
N ILE A 21 13.10 13.36 -3.90
CA ILE A 21 13.86 14.19 -4.85
C ILE A 21 14.28 13.40 -6.10
N GLY A 22 14.43 12.08 -6.01
CA GLY A 22 15.08 11.23 -7.01
C GLY A 22 16.57 11.07 -6.72
N ASP A 23 17.25 10.19 -7.45
CA ASP A 23 18.71 10.00 -7.42
C ASP A 23 19.24 9.57 -8.80
N MET A 24 20.17 10.33 -9.39
CA MET A 24 20.68 10.06 -10.75
C MET A 24 21.62 8.86 -10.78
N ASP A 25 22.29 8.57 -9.66
CA ASP A 25 23.28 7.48 -9.55
C ASP A 25 22.63 6.14 -9.14
N VAL A 26 21.30 6.09 -9.16
CA VAL A 26 20.56 4.89 -8.78
C VAL A 26 20.92 3.73 -9.72
N GLN A 27 21.43 2.66 -9.14
CA GLN A 27 21.75 1.46 -9.89
C GLN A 27 20.47 0.69 -10.20
N PRO A 28 20.42 -0.02 -11.35
CA PRO A 28 19.28 -0.87 -11.66
C PRO A 28 19.11 -1.92 -10.56
N ILE A 29 17.93 -1.95 -9.94
CA ILE A 29 17.54 -2.98 -8.98
C ILE A 29 16.28 -3.67 -9.50
N THR A 30 16.08 -4.91 -9.06
CA THR A 30 14.81 -5.61 -9.27
C THR A 30 14.03 -5.59 -7.97
N ILE A 31 12.80 -5.09 -8.02
CA ILE A 31 11.83 -5.19 -6.94
C ILE A 31 10.82 -6.26 -7.35
N ASP A 32 10.65 -7.29 -6.53
CA ASP A 32 9.60 -8.28 -6.69
C ASP A 32 8.39 -7.98 -5.80
N TYR A 33 7.22 -8.12 -6.38
CA TYR A 33 5.93 -8.03 -5.71
C TYR A 33 5.30 -9.41 -5.71
N GLU A 34 5.16 -10.00 -4.54
CA GLU A 34 4.54 -11.30 -4.36
C GLU A 34 3.01 -11.18 -4.34
N VAL A 35 2.35 -12.09 -5.05
CA VAL A 35 0.91 -12.28 -5.01
C VAL A 35 0.66 -13.58 -4.26
N SER A 36 -0.08 -13.52 -3.14
CA SER A 36 -0.35 -14.71 -2.34
C SER A 36 -0.94 -15.83 -3.19
N ARG A 37 -0.44 -17.05 -3.03
CA ARG A 37 -1.02 -18.23 -3.68
C ARG A 37 -2.44 -18.53 -3.23
N GLN A 38 -2.80 -18.06 -2.03
CA GLN A 38 -4.15 -18.16 -1.48
C GLN A 38 -5.05 -17.01 -1.99
N LEU A 39 -4.55 -16.09 -2.81
CA LEU A 39 -5.40 -15.15 -3.54
C LEU A 39 -5.94 -15.85 -4.79
N ILE A 40 -7.23 -16.14 -4.78
CA ILE A 40 -7.96 -16.70 -5.92
C ILE A 40 -8.10 -15.62 -7.01
N GLN A 41 -7.66 -15.99 -8.22
CA GLN A 41 -7.48 -15.11 -9.38
C GLN A 41 -8.43 -15.44 -10.55
N ASP A 42 -9.55 -16.09 -10.24
CA ASP A 42 -10.54 -16.52 -11.24
C ASP A 42 -11.48 -15.39 -11.70
N SER A 43 -11.50 -14.27 -10.97
CA SER A 43 -12.31 -13.08 -11.22
C SER A 43 -11.49 -11.80 -11.02
N ARG A 44 -12.05 -10.64 -11.36
CA ARG A 44 -11.36 -9.34 -11.20
C ARG A 44 -11.02 -9.07 -9.73
N VAL A 45 -9.74 -8.91 -9.42
CA VAL A 45 -9.25 -8.76 -8.02
C VAL A 45 -9.18 -7.32 -7.53
N SER A 46 -9.30 -6.31 -8.39
CA SER A 46 -9.22 -4.89 -8.02
C SER A 46 -10.11 -4.02 -8.89
N GLU A 47 -10.61 -2.92 -8.33
CA GLU A 47 -11.33 -1.88 -9.09
C GLU A 47 -10.40 -1.03 -9.98
N ASP A 48 -9.10 -1.02 -9.68
CA ASP A 48 -8.11 -0.37 -10.53
C ASP A 48 -7.80 -1.16 -11.80
N LEU A 49 -8.25 -2.43 -11.89
CA LEU A 49 -8.13 -3.23 -13.11
C LEU A 49 -9.30 -2.96 -14.06
N PRO A 50 -9.07 -2.94 -15.39
CA PRO A 50 -10.15 -2.77 -16.37
C PRO A 50 -11.26 -3.80 -16.20
N PHE A 51 -12.49 -3.41 -16.59
CA PHE A 51 -13.56 -4.38 -16.79
C PHE A 51 -13.16 -5.41 -17.86
N GLY A 52 -13.68 -6.64 -17.73
CA GLY A 52 -13.30 -7.74 -18.61
C GLY A 52 -11.93 -8.32 -18.34
N THR A 53 -11.40 -8.12 -17.14
CA THR A 53 -10.17 -8.78 -16.68
C THR A 53 -10.46 -9.74 -15.53
N ARG A 54 -9.61 -10.74 -15.37
CA ARG A 54 -9.60 -11.66 -14.24
C ARG A 54 -8.20 -11.78 -13.65
N GLY A 55 -8.13 -12.05 -12.35
CA GLY A 55 -6.89 -12.36 -11.67
C GLY A 55 -5.86 -11.24 -11.71
N GLY A 56 -4.60 -11.64 -11.51
CA GLY A 56 -3.46 -10.76 -11.51
C GLY A 56 -3.30 -9.94 -10.24
N ALA A 57 -2.73 -8.74 -10.36
CA ALA A 57 -2.51 -7.82 -9.25
C ALA A 57 -2.30 -6.38 -9.73
N ILE A 58 -2.51 -5.43 -8.80
CA ILE A 58 -2.11 -4.03 -8.94
C ILE A 58 -1.05 -3.73 -7.89
N VAL A 59 0.09 -3.20 -8.31
CA VAL A 59 1.17 -2.83 -7.40
C VAL A 59 1.54 -1.36 -7.59
N ASN A 60 1.68 -0.64 -6.48
CA ASN A 60 2.19 0.74 -6.50
C ASN A 60 3.71 0.68 -6.56
N HIS A 61 4.29 1.08 -7.70
CA HIS A 61 5.72 1.14 -7.89
C HIS A 61 6.19 2.59 -7.91
N HIS A 62 7.29 2.87 -7.20
CA HIS A 62 7.94 4.17 -7.24
C HIS A 62 9.15 4.10 -8.18
N PHE A 63 9.02 4.75 -9.33
CA PHE A 63 10.06 4.93 -10.32
C PHE A 63 10.97 6.08 -9.85
N PRO A 64 12.24 5.82 -9.48
CA PRO A 64 13.11 6.85 -8.88
C PRO A 64 13.50 7.98 -9.83
N VAL A 65 13.50 7.73 -11.15
CA VAL A 65 13.93 8.65 -12.21
C VAL A 65 13.13 8.40 -13.49
N ASP A 66 13.16 9.34 -14.42
CA ASP A 66 12.77 9.09 -15.81
C ASP A 66 13.77 8.10 -16.40
N GLY A 67 13.30 7.02 -17.03
CA GLY A 67 14.19 6.01 -17.60
C GLY A 67 13.43 4.84 -18.19
N GLU A 68 14.20 3.83 -18.61
CA GLU A 68 13.66 2.56 -19.09
C GLU A 68 13.56 1.55 -17.95
N TYR A 69 12.50 0.76 -17.97
CA TYR A 69 12.24 -0.27 -16.98
C TYR A 69 11.82 -1.56 -17.69
N LEU A 70 11.99 -2.68 -16.99
CA LEU A 70 11.54 -4.00 -17.43
C LEU A 70 10.53 -4.51 -16.41
N ILE A 71 9.33 -4.84 -16.87
CA ILE A 71 8.40 -5.67 -16.08
C ILE A 71 8.57 -7.11 -16.55
N LYS A 72 8.76 -8.05 -15.63
CA LYS A 72 8.68 -9.50 -15.88
C LYS A 72 7.61 -10.11 -14.98
N ILE A 73 6.80 -11.01 -15.54
CA ILE A 73 5.74 -11.71 -14.81
C ILE A 73 6.17 -13.15 -14.57
N GLN A 74 5.90 -13.65 -13.38
CA GLN A 74 6.00 -15.06 -13.06
C GLN A 74 4.62 -15.59 -12.70
N LEU A 75 4.23 -16.70 -13.33
CA LEU A 75 2.96 -17.37 -13.08
C LEU A 75 3.07 -18.35 -11.92
N GLN A 76 1.94 -18.62 -11.28
CA GLN A 76 1.84 -19.57 -10.18
C GLN A 76 2.25 -20.97 -10.64
N ARG A 77 3.02 -21.61 -9.77
CA ARG A 77 3.53 -22.97 -9.97
C ARG A 77 3.04 -23.87 -8.84
N ASN A 78 2.87 -25.15 -9.15
CA ASN A 78 2.66 -26.15 -8.11
C ASN A 78 3.98 -26.44 -7.35
N ASN A 79 3.94 -27.33 -6.36
CA ASN A 79 5.10 -27.72 -5.54
C ASN A 79 6.25 -28.34 -6.35
N ASP A 80 5.94 -28.85 -7.54
CA ASP A 80 6.90 -29.46 -8.46
C ASP A 80 7.44 -28.46 -9.50
N ASN A 81 7.14 -27.17 -9.32
CA ASN A 81 7.51 -26.05 -10.21
C ASN A 81 6.83 -26.01 -11.59
N TYR A 82 5.83 -26.85 -11.86
CA TYR A 82 5.02 -26.75 -13.08
C TYR A 82 4.14 -25.51 -13.03
N ILE A 83 4.15 -24.70 -14.09
CA ILE A 83 3.22 -23.57 -14.23
C ILE A 83 1.79 -24.10 -14.30
N ARG A 84 0.90 -23.47 -13.53
CA ARG A 84 -0.49 -23.87 -13.42
C ARG A 84 -1.33 -23.27 -14.55
N GLY A 85 -2.31 -24.04 -15.04
CA GLY A 85 -3.35 -23.54 -15.94
C GLY A 85 -2.89 -23.28 -17.38
N LEU A 86 -1.92 -24.04 -17.88
CA LEU A 86 -1.46 -23.93 -19.27
C LEU A 86 -2.31 -24.72 -20.28
N GLY A 87 -3.40 -25.36 -19.85
CA GLY A 87 -4.19 -26.25 -20.71
C GLY A 87 -4.88 -25.54 -21.87
N GLU A 88 -5.21 -24.26 -21.71
CA GLU A 88 -5.88 -23.43 -22.72
C GLU A 88 -5.08 -22.14 -22.94
N PRO A 89 -5.22 -21.49 -24.11
CA PRO A 89 -4.58 -20.20 -24.36
C PRO A 89 -5.28 -19.10 -23.55
N HIS A 90 -4.47 -18.31 -22.87
CA HIS A 90 -4.89 -17.16 -22.08
C HIS A 90 -4.11 -15.92 -22.48
N GLN A 91 -4.81 -14.79 -22.55
CA GLN A 91 -4.21 -13.49 -22.80
C GLN A 91 -3.93 -12.78 -21.46
N ILE A 92 -2.73 -12.24 -21.30
CA ILE A 92 -2.32 -11.46 -20.12
C ILE A 92 -1.84 -10.06 -20.54
N ASP A 93 -2.40 -9.05 -19.90
CA ASP A 93 -2.11 -7.64 -20.13
C ASP A 93 -1.19 -7.10 -19.03
N ILE A 94 -0.19 -6.32 -19.42
CA ILE A 94 0.64 -5.51 -18.52
C ILE A 94 0.32 -4.04 -18.78
N ARG A 95 0.02 -3.29 -17.72
CA ARG A 95 -0.46 -1.91 -17.77
C ARG A 95 0.30 -1.01 -16.81
N LEU A 96 0.46 0.25 -17.18
CA LEU A 96 0.95 1.33 -16.32
C LEU A 96 -0.10 2.43 -16.26
N ASP A 97 -0.60 2.75 -15.07
CA ASP A 97 -1.65 3.75 -14.86
C ASP A 97 -2.84 3.54 -15.83
N ASN A 98 -3.27 2.28 -15.97
CA ASN A 98 -4.30 1.76 -16.87
C ASN A 98 -4.00 1.79 -18.38
N ALA A 99 -2.92 2.44 -18.82
CA ALA A 99 -2.45 2.35 -20.20
C ALA A 99 -1.84 0.97 -20.48
N LEU A 100 -2.25 0.34 -21.60
CA LEU A 100 -1.70 -0.95 -22.01
C LEU A 100 -0.26 -0.79 -22.50
N LEU A 101 0.68 -1.49 -21.85
CA LEU A 101 2.08 -1.55 -22.27
C LEU A 101 2.29 -2.69 -23.27
N SER A 102 1.80 -3.88 -22.93
CA SER A 102 1.90 -5.06 -23.79
C SER A 102 0.84 -6.09 -23.41
N SER A 103 0.55 -6.98 -24.36
CA SER A 103 -0.33 -8.12 -24.19
C SER A 103 0.36 -9.37 -24.72
N PHE A 104 0.23 -10.49 -24.00
CA PHE A 104 0.90 -11.74 -24.32
C PHE A 104 -0.10 -12.89 -24.32
N SER A 105 0.17 -13.92 -25.12
CA SER A 105 -0.50 -15.22 -25.04
C SER A 105 0.35 -16.19 -24.22
N VAL A 106 -0.30 -16.99 -23.37
CA VAL A 106 0.33 -18.06 -22.57
C VAL A 106 -0.64 -19.23 -22.41
N GLY A 107 -0.13 -20.46 -22.43
CA GLY A 107 -0.95 -21.67 -22.41
C GLY A 107 -1.48 -22.08 -23.78
N GLY A 108 -2.07 -23.27 -23.85
CA GLY A 108 -2.67 -23.86 -25.06
C GLY A 108 -1.70 -24.55 -26.02
N GLU A 109 -0.38 -24.50 -25.78
CA GLU A 109 0.58 -25.24 -26.59
C GLU A 109 0.74 -26.68 -26.08
N HIS A 110 0.78 -27.62 -27.03
CA HIS A 110 1.00 -29.04 -26.77
C HIS A 110 2.23 -29.51 -27.58
N LYS A 111 3.33 -29.77 -26.88
CA LYS A 111 4.60 -30.29 -27.43
C LYS A 111 4.78 -31.79 -27.21
N GLY A 112 3.83 -32.43 -26.53
CA GLY A 112 3.86 -33.86 -26.24
C GLY A 112 2.94 -34.25 -25.09
N ARG A 113 3.15 -35.44 -24.55
CA ARG A 113 2.43 -35.94 -23.38
C ARG A 113 2.86 -35.16 -22.13
N SER A 114 1.90 -34.57 -21.44
CA SER A 114 2.12 -33.98 -20.12
C SER A 114 2.18 -35.09 -19.05
N GLY A 115 3.12 -35.01 -18.10
CA GLY A 115 3.20 -35.95 -16.97
C GLY A 115 2.00 -35.80 -16.01
N PRO A 116 1.58 -36.85 -15.29
CA PRO A 116 0.55 -36.74 -14.26
C PRO A 116 1.08 -35.97 -13.04
N LEU A 117 0.20 -35.72 -12.06
CA LEU A 117 0.61 -35.18 -10.77
C LEU A 117 1.63 -36.12 -10.10
N TYR A 118 2.61 -35.54 -9.41
CA TYR A 118 3.67 -36.29 -8.72
C TYR A 118 4.54 -37.17 -9.63
N ALA A 119 4.68 -36.80 -10.91
CA ALA A 119 5.53 -37.52 -11.86
C ALA A 119 7.00 -37.65 -11.40
N PHE A 120 7.48 -36.75 -10.53
CA PHE A 120 8.83 -36.82 -9.96
C PHE A 120 9.08 -38.07 -9.09
N ILE A 121 8.02 -38.72 -8.59
CA ILE A 121 8.15 -39.92 -7.74
C ILE A 121 8.60 -41.14 -8.56
N ASN A 122 8.26 -41.20 -9.85
CA ASN A 122 8.76 -42.24 -10.75
C ASN A 122 9.05 -41.64 -12.14
N LYS A 123 10.30 -41.80 -12.58
CA LYS A 123 10.76 -41.34 -13.90
C LYS A 123 9.94 -41.90 -15.07
N ASP A 124 9.28 -43.04 -14.91
CA ASP A 124 8.38 -43.62 -15.92
C ASP A 124 7.10 -42.77 -16.16
N TYR A 125 6.76 -41.90 -15.21
CA TYR A 125 5.61 -41.00 -15.29
C TYR A 125 5.97 -39.61 -15.84
N LEU A 126 7.24 -39.34 -16.13
CA LEU A 126 7.62 -38.05 -16.72
C LEU A 126 6.89 -37.83 -18.05
N GLY A 127 6.53 -36.57 -18.28
CA GLY A 127 6.03 -36.13 -19.58
C GLY A 127 7.12 -36.21 -20.65
N ASP A 128 6.74 -35.91 -21.89
CA ASP A 128 7.72 -35.77 -22.95
C ASP A 128 8.62 -34.55 -22.65
N PRO A 129 9.95 -34.64 -22.86
CA PRO A 129 10.88 -33.58 -22.44
C PRO A 129 10.55 -32.18 -22.95
N GLU A 130 10.07 -32.05 -24.20
CA GLU A 130 9.66 -30.77 -24.76
C GLU A 130 8.40 -30.20 -24.10
N GLN A 131 7.46 -31.06 -23.70
CA GLN A 131 6.27 -30.66 -22.97
C GLN A 131 6.62 -30.21 -21.56
N GLU A 132 7.48 -30.95 -20.85
CA GLU A 132 7.93 -30.54 -19.52
C GLU A 132 8.68 -29.20 -19.59
N ALA A 133 9.62 -29.05 -20.53
CA ALA A 133 10.36 -27.79 -20.71
C ALA A 133 9.42 -26.59 -20.92
N TYR A 134 8.38 -26.75 -21.75
CA TYR A 134 7.33 -25.74 -21.92
C TYR A 134 6.60 -25.45 -20.61
N GLU A 135 6.17 -26.47 -19.86
CA GLU A 135 5.42 -26.28 -18.61
C GLU A 135 6.24 -25.60 -17.48
N PHE A 136 7.57 -25.59 -17.57
CA PHE A 136 8.45 -24.84 -16.66
C PHE A 136 8.73 -23.40 -17.09
N SER A 137 8.70 -23.12 -18.40
CA SER A 137 9.23 -21.89 -19.03
C SER A 137 8.21 -21.08 -19.83
N ALA A 138 6.94 -21.50 -19.88
CA ALA A 138 5.88 -20.83 -20.64
C ALA A 138 5.62 -19.36 -20.23
N ASP A 139 6.19 -18.88 -19.12
CA ASP A 139 6.11 -17.48 -18.69
C ASP A 139 7.40 -16.67 -18.93
N ASP A 140 8.47 -17.26 -19.48
CA ASP A 140 9.75 -16.57 -19.66
C ASP A 140 9.70 -15.39 -20.64
N HIS A 141 8.79 -15.45 -21.61
CA HIS A 141 8.56 -14.36 -22.56
C HIS A 141 7.62 -13.27 -22.03
N LEU A 142 7.03 -13.43 -20.85
CA LEU A 142 6.10 -12.47 -20.25
C LEU A 142 6.85 -11.29 -19.63
N GLN A 143 7.51 -10.52 -20.50
CA GLN A 143 8.30 -9.37 -20.09
C GLN A 143 8.20 -8.24 -21.11
N VAL A 144 8.16 -7.00 -20.63
CA VAL A 144 8.07 -5.80 -21.48
C VAL A 144 9.05 -4.74 -20.98
N ARG A 145 9.85 -4.19 -21.91
CA ARG A 145 10.67 -3.01 -21.68
C ARG A 145 9.87 -1.78 -22.09
N PHE A 146 9.85 -0.75 -21.25
CA PHE A 146 9.08 0.47 -21.47
C PHE A 146 9.77 1.66 -20.82
N SER A 147 9.41 2.88 -21.23
CA SER A 147 9.86 4.10 -20.58
C SER A 147 8.84 4.55 -19.53
N ALA A 148 9.30 4.91 -18.34
CA ALA A 148 8.48 5.45 -17.27
C ALA A 148 8.97 6.83 -16.84
N LYS A 149 8.04 7.65 -16.33
CA LYS A 149 8.36 8.90 -15.66
C LYS A 149 8.63 8.67 -14.18
N ALA A 150 9.51 9.48 -13.60
CA ALA A 150 9.78 9.46 -12.16
C ALA A 150 8.49 9.70 -11.38
N GLY A 151 8.34 9.03 -10.24
CA GLY A 151 7.18 9.13 -9.37
C GLY A 151 6.53 7.78 -9.08
N THR A 152 5.38 7.82 -8.41
CA THR A 152 4.61 6.62 -8.09
C THR A 152 3.54 6.41 -9.15
N SER A 153 3.54 5.23 -9.76
CA SER A 153 2.55 4.78 -10.73
C SER A 153 2.04 3.39 -10.37
N LYS A 154 0.84 3.05 -10.85
CA LYS A 154 0.23 1.73 -10.67
C LYS A 154 0.67 0.81 -11.81
N VAL A 155 1.34 -0.28 -11.47
CA VAL A 155 1.61 -1.37 -12.41
C VAL A 155 0.50 -2.40 -12.24
N GLY A 156 -0.27 -2.60 -13.29
CA GLY A 156 -1.36 -3.57 -13.32
C GLY A 156 -1.05 -4.74 -14.23
N VAL A 157 -1.28 -5.94 -13.74
CA VAL A 157 -1.12 -7.17 -14.51
C VAL A 157 -2.39 -7.97 -14.32
N ALA A 158 -3.04 -8.38 -15.39
CA ALA A 158 -4.26 -9.20 -15.31
C ALA A 158 -4.48 -10.01 -16.58
N PHE A 159 -5.20 -11.12 -16.45
CA PHE A 159 -5.65 -11.86 -17.62
C PHE A 159 -6.88 -11.20 -18.21
N VAL A 160 -7.02 -11.26 -19.53
CA VAL A 160 -8.28 -10.93 -20.20
C VAL A 160 -9.28 -12.02 -19.85
N ASP A 161 -10.45 -11.62 -19.39
CA ASP A 161 -11.50 -12.56 -19.02
C ASP A 161 -12.17 -13.14 -20.26
N GLN A 162 -12.57 -14.40 -20.18
CA GLN A 162 -13.27 -15.10 -21.24
C GLN A 162 -14.75 -15.16 -20.89
N TYR A 163 -15.59 -14.58 -21.75
CA TYR A 163 -17.03 -14.46 -21.50
C TYR A 163 -17.84 -15.71 -21.88
N PHE A 164 -17.19 -16.82 -22.17
CA PHE A 164 -17.85 -18.10 -22.42
C PHE A 164 -17.59 -19.02 -21.23
N GLU A 165 -18.66 -19.68 -20.76
CA GLU A 165 -18.58 -20.71 -19.73
C GLU A 165 -18.70 -22.07 -20.42
N THR A 166 -17.83 -23.01 -20.08
CA THR A 166 -17.90 -24.36 -20.64
C THR A 166 -19.15 -25.05 -20.13
N GLU A 167 -20.01 -25.52 -21.04
CA GLU A 167 -21.18 -26.32 -20.69
C GLU A 167 -20.73 -27.62 -20.00
N GLY A 168 -21.25 -27.89 -18.79
CA GLY A 168 -20.90 -29.10 -18.04
C GLY A 168 -21.08 -28.97 -16.53
N LYS A 169 -20.56 -29.96 -15.80
CA LYS A 169 -20.53 -29.93 -14.33
C LYS A 169 -19.54 -28.85 -13.89
N LYS A 170 -20.03 -27.84 -13.15
CA LYS A 170 -19.16 -26.89 -12.45
C LYS A 170 -18.20 -27.67 -11.55
N ARG A 171 -16.91 -27.37 -11.68
CA ARG A 171 -15.92 -27.90 -10.74
C ARG A 171 -16.04 -27.12 -9.42
N PRO A 172 -15.85 -27.78 -8.27
CA PRO A 172 -15.73 -27.06 -7.01
C PRO A 172 -14.56 -26.08 -7.08
N ARG A 173 -14.63 -25.01 -6.27
CA ARG A 173 -13.50 -24.10 -6.07
C ARG A 173 -12.29 -24.92 -5.60
N GLN A 174 -11.11 -24.58 -6.11
CA GLN A 174 -9.88 -25.20 -5.63
C GLN A 174 -9.55 -24.64 -4.25
N GLY A 175 -9.43 -25.54 -3.27
CA GLY A 175 -9.02 -25.19 -1.91
C GLY A 175 -7.51 -25.08 -1.81
N PHE A 176 -7.04 -24.91 -0.57
CA PHE A 176 -5.62 -24.72 -0.27
C PHE A 176 -4.74 -25.82 -0.88
N GLU A 177 -5.00 -27.10 -0.62
CA GLU A 177 -4.13 -28.21 -1.08
C GLU A 177 -4.07 -28.32 -2.62
N GLU A 178 -5.20 -28.09 -3.30
CA GLU A 178 -5.24 -28.13 -4.76
C GLU A 178 -4.42 -27.02 -5.40
N LEU A 179 -4.41 -25.81 -4.82
CA LEU A 179 -3.62 -24.70 -5.37
C LEU A 179 -2.11 -24.97 -5.35
N TYR A 180 -1.63 -25.77 -4.39
CA TYR A 180 -0.21 -26.10 -4.24
C TYR A 180 0.18 -27.37 -4.99
N SER A 181 -0.72 -28.33 -5.14
CA SER A 181 -0.39 -29.63 -5.75
C SER A 181 -0.79 -29.72 -7.23
N PHE A 182 -1.92 -29.12 -7.61
CA PHE A 182 -2.54 -29.34 -8.92
C PHE A 182 -2.06 -28.34 -9.99
N LYS A 183 -1.63 -28.86 -11.15
CA LYS A 183 -1.19 -28.03 -12.29
C LYS A 183 -2.30 -27.54 -13.22
N GLY A 184 -3.54 -27.98 -13.03
CA GLY A 184 -4.70 -27.46 -13.77
C GLY A 184 -5.39 -26.29 -13.05
N GLY A 185 -6.51 -25.83 -13.60
CA GLY A 185 -7.20 -24.60 -13.18
C GLY A 185 -6.93 -23.46 -14.16
N LYS A 186 -7.27 -22.23 -13.79
CA LYS A 186 -6.88 -21.03 -14.55
C LYS A 186 -5.46 -20.60 -14.14
N PRO A 187 -4.65 -20.05 -15.05
CA PRO A 187 -3.36 -19.49 -14.69
C PRO A 187 -3.55 -18.22 -13.85
N ALA A 188 -2.58 -17.98 -12.98
CA ALA A 188 -2.58 -16.92 -11.98
C ALA A 188 -1.17 -16.31 -11.88
N VAL A 189 -1.08 -15.03 -11.52
CA VAL A 189 0.21 -14.35 -11.28
C VAL A 189 0.73 -14.72 -9.89
N ASP A 190 2.00 -15.07 -9.79
CA ASP A 190 2.72 -15.34 -8.53
C ASP A 190 3.59 -14.15 -8.15
N LYS A 191 4.35 -13.61 -9.11
CA LYS A 191 5.21 -12.46 -8.88
C LYS A 191 5.19 -11.48 -10.05
N ILE A 192 5.31 -10.20 -9.71
CA ILE A 192 5.58 -9.12 -10.66
C ILE A 192 6.96 -8.56 -10.32
N PHE A 193 7.90 -8.65 -11.25
CA PHE A 193 9.22 -8.05 -11.13
C PHE A 193 9.23 -6.72 -11.86
N VAL A 194 9.71 -5.67 -11.21
CA VAL A 194 10.01 -4.38 -11.85
C VAL A 194 11.50 -4.12 -11.70
N SER A 195 12.22 -4.12 -12.81
CA SER A 195 13.66 -3.91 -12.87
C SER A 195 14.00 -2.57 -13.52
N GLY A 196 14.93 -1.85 -12.94
CA GLY A 196 15.44 -0.58 -13.47
C GLY A 196 15.83 0.40 -12.36
N PRO A 197 16.04 1.68 -12.69
CA PRO A 197 16.06 2.22 -14.04
C PRO A 197 17.23 1.70 -14.88
N PHE A 198 16.99 1.55 -16.17
CA PHE A 198 18.00 1.46 -17.22
C PHE A 198 17.98 2.78 -18.00
N ASN A 199 19.11 3.20 -18.55
CA ASN A 199 19.18 4.40 -19.41
C ASN A 199 18.51 5.64 -18.79
N SER A 200 18.88 5.98 -17.54
CA SER A 200 18.31 7.10 -16.79
C SER A 200 18.38 8.42 -17.57
N ALA A 201 17.25 9.10 -17.73
CA ALA A 201 17.09 10.31 -18.54
C ALA A 201 16.91 11.59 -17.70
N GLY A 202 16.67 11.49 -16.39
CA GLY A 202 16.58 12.64 -15.48
C GLY A 202 15.77 12.37 -14.21
N LEU A 203 15.84 13.27 -13.24
CA LEU A 203 15.10 13.13 -11.95
C LEU A 203 13.57 13.32 -12.08
N GLY A 204 13.08 13.73 -13.25
CA GLY A 204 11.67 13.97 -13.53
C GLY A 204 11.05 15.14 -12.77
N ASP A 205 9.76 15.39 -13.01
CA ASP A 205 8.98 16.46 -12.39
C ASP A 205 7.86 15.88 -11.50
N THR A 206 8.26 15.29 -10.37
CA THR A 206 7.34 14.58 -9.48
C THR A 206 6.52 15.52 -8.60
N PRO A 207 5.32 15.11 -8.13
CA PRO A 207 4.53 15.91 -7.18
C PRO A 207 5.31 16.27 -5.89
N SER A 208 6.24 15.42 -5.45
CA SER A 208 7.10 15.68 -4.30
C SER A 208 8.14 16.77 -4.61
N ARG A 209 8.79 16.71 -5.78
CA ARG A 209 9.73 17.73 -6.24
C ARG A 209 9.07 19.10 -6.33
N LYS A 210 7.86 19.19 -6.92
CA LYS A 210 7.06 20.44 -6.97
C LYS A 210 6.77 21.04 -5.60
N LYS A 211 6.60 20.21 -4.56
CA LYS A 211 6.36 20.67 -3.19
C LYS A 211 7.65 21.12 -2.49
N ILE A 212 8.77 20.47 -2.78
CA ILE A 212 10.08 20.75 -2.18
C ILE A 212 10.71 21.99 -2.82
N PHE A 213 10.83 22.01 -4.14
CA PHE A 213 11.51 23.05 -4.90
C PHE A 213 10.55 24.19 -5.24
N GLN A 214 10.34 25.08 -4.26
CA GLN A 214 9.50 26.28 -4.41
C GLN A 214 10.16 27.38 -5.26
N CYS A 215 11.45 27.23 -5.53
CA CYS A 215 12.26 28.09 -6.39
C CYS A 215 13.30 27.22 -7.12
N TYR A 216 13.69 27.68 -8.31
CA TYR A 216 14.77 27.09 -9.10
C TYR A 216 15.78 28.20 -9.43
N PRO A 217 16.97 28.18 -8.82
CA PRO A 217 17.98 29.23 -9.01
C PRO A 217 18.67 29.08 -10.37
N ASN A 218 19.02 30.20 -11.00
CA ASN A 218 19.81 30.22 -12.25
C ASN A 218 21.28 30.59 -12.00
N THR A 219 21.60 31.09 -10.80
CA THR A 219 22.95 31.51 -10.40
C THR A 219 23.33 30.96 -9.03
N VAL A 220 24.62 30.80 -8.77
CA VAL A 220 25.16 30.32 -7.48
C VAL A 220 24.72 31.20 -6.30
N THR A 221 24.58 32.50 -6.50
CA THR A 221 24.07 33.40 -5.46
C THR A 221 22.60 33.15 -5.15
N GLU A 222 21.79 32.86 -6.17
CA GLU A 222 20.37 32.51 -6.00
C GLU A 222 20.22 31.14 -5.33
N GLU A 223 21.14 30.18 -5.58
CA GLU A 223 21.11 28.86 -4.95
C GLU A 223 21.14 28.93 -3.43
N SER A 224 22.02 29.76 -2.86
CA SER A 224 22.10 29.91 -1.40
C SER A 224 20.80 30.48 -0.80
N VAL A 225 20.19 31.46 -1.49
CA VAL A 225 18.92 32.08 -1.06
C VAL A 225 17.78 31.06 -1.16
N CYS A 226 17.69 30.36 -2.29
CA CYS A 226 16.66 29.37 -2.55
C CYS A 226 16.76 28.17 -1.58
N ALA A 227 17.97 27.65 -1.35
CA ALA A 227 18.18 26.56 -0.38
C ALA A 227 17.74 26.96 1.03
N ARG A 228 18.06 28.20 1.45
CA ARG A 228 17.63 28.73 2.73
C ARG A 228 16.10 28.79 2.84
N GLN A 229 15.42 29.24 1.77
CA GLN A 229 13.96 29.31 1.72
C GLN A 229 13.32 27.92 1.79
N ILE A 230 13.79 26.96 0.99
CA ILE A 230 13.29 25.58 0.95
C ILE A 230 13.43 24.92 2.33
N LEU A 231 14.65 24.91 2.89
CA LEU A 231 14.92 24.26 4.18
C LEU A 231 14.17 24.94 5.33
N ARG A 232 13.96 26.26 5.26
CA ARG A 232 13.16 27.00 6.24
C ARG A 232 11.68 26.60 6.17
N SER A 233 11.11 26.54 4.96
CA SER A 233 9.72 26.13 4.77
C SER A 233 9.49 24.69 5.22
N LEU A 234 10.31 23.75 4.74
CA LEU A 234 10.20 22.34 5.09
C LEU A 234 10.46 22.10 6.58
N GLY A 235 11.49 22.74 7.14
CA GLY A 235 11.83 22.61 8.55
C GLY A 235 10.76 23.16 9.48
N THR A 236 10.05 24.22 9.08
CA THR A 236 8.92 24.77 9.85
C THR A 236 7.79 23.74 9.97
N GLN A 237 7.47 23.04 8.88
CA GLN A 237 6.47 21.97 8.88
C GLN A 237 6.97 20.73 9.63
N ALA A 238 8.18 20.27 9.33
CA ALA A 238 8.78 19.06 9.89
C ALA A 238 8.96 19.15 11.41
N TYR A 239 9.39 20.30 11.91
CA TYR A 239 9.57 20.55 13.35
C TYR A 239 8.33 21.11 14.03
N ARG A 240 7.26 21.37 13.26
CA ARG A 240 5.94 21.81 13.75
C ARG A 240 6.02 23.11 14.55
N ARG A 241 6.93 23.99 14.15
CA ARG A 241 7.20 25.29 14.78
C ARG A 241 8.02 26.18 13.85
N PRO A 242 8.06 27.50 14.08
CA PRO A 242 9.01 28.36 13.40
C PRO A 242 10.43 27.83 13.60
N ILE A 243 11.13 27.59 12.49
CA ILE A 243 12.52 27.13 12.54
C ILE A 243 13.41 28.24 13.13
N ARG A 244 14.29 27.87 14.07
CA ARG A 244 15.26 28.83 14.63
C ARG A 244 16.43 28.96 13.67
N GLU A 245 17.15 30.07 13.77
CA GLU A 245 18.35 30.27 12.95
C GLU A 245 19.39 29.18 13.20
N THR A 246 19.56 28.73 14.45
CA THR A 246 20.46 27.62 14.79
C THR A 246 20.07 26.29 14.12
N ASP A 247 18.78 26.01 14.03
CA ASP A 247 18.27 24.79 13.38
C ASP A 247 18.56 24.85 11.87
N LEU A 248 18.28 26.01 11.26
CA LEU A 248 18.51 26.26 9.85
C LEU A 248 20.00 26.21 9.48
N GLN A 249 20.88 26.80 10.29
CA GLN A 249 22.33 26.72 10.09
C GLN A 249 22.83 25.27 10.15
N THR A 250 22.23 24.44 11.00
CA THR A 250 22.54 23.00 11.05
C THR A 250 22.13 22.30 9.76
N LEU A 251 20.92 22.55 9.25
CA LEU A 251 20.47 22.00 7.98
C LEU A 251 21.31 22.49 6.79
N LEU A 252 21.73 23.75 6.81
CA LEU A 252 22.60 24.33 5.78
C LEU A 252 24.00 23.70 5.75
N LYS A 253 24.51 23.19 6.88
CA LYS A 253 25.76 22.40 6.89
C LYS A 253 25.61 21.10 6.12
N PHE A 254 24.51 20.38 6.33
CA PHE A 254 24.20 19.17 5.55
C PHE A 254 24.01 19.49 4.07
N TYR A 255 23.33 20.60 3.76
CA TYR A 255 23.22 21.09 2.39
C TYR A 255 24.58 21.33 1.74
N GLN A 256 25.52 21.97 2.44
CA GLN A 256 26.86 22.23 1.90
C GLN A 256 27.66 20.95 1.64
N VAL A 257 27.40 19.86 2.38
CA VAL A 257 28.02 18.55 2.13
C VAL A 257 27.51 17.99 0.81
N GLY A 258 26.20 17.81 0.65
CA GLY A 258 25.62 17.29 -0.61
C GLY A 258 25.87 18.20 -1.81
N TYR A 259 25.88 19.52 -1.59
CA TYR A 259 26.19 20.50 -2.64
C TYR A 259 27.58 20.29 -3.24
N LYS A 260 28.58 19.95 -2.42
CA LYS A 260 29.93 19.65 -2.90
C LYS A 260 30.02 18.33 -3.64
N GLU A 261 29.12 17.39 -3.37
CA GLU A 261 29.09 16.08 -4.02
C GLU A 261 28.45 16.17 -5.41
N ALA A 262 27.25 16.75 -5.53
CA ALA A 262 26.51 16.78 -6.80
C ALA A 262 25.64 18.03 -7.01
N GLY A 263 25.96 19.15 -6.37
CA GLY A 263 25.33 20.45 -6.62
C GLY A 263 24.00 20.68 -5.87
N PHE A 264 23.22 21.67 -6.31
CA PHE A 264 22.07 22.22 -5.59
C PHE A 264 21.08 21.17 -5.08
N GLU A 265 20.59 20.28 -5.96
CA GLU A 265 19.55 19.33 -5.58
C GLU A 265 20.04 18.25 -4.60
N GLU A 266 21.28 17.78 -4.75
CA GLU A 266 21.89 16.87 -3.78
C GLU A 266 22.06 17.57 -2.43
N GLY A 267 22.48 18.84 -2.43
CA GLY A 267 22.49 19.64 -1.21
C GLY A 267 21.12 19.69 -0.53
N ILE A 268 20.03 19.95 -1.27
CA ILE A 268 18.67 19.94 -0.69
C ILE A 268 18.33 18.54 -0.16
N ARG A 269 18.69 17.47 -0.88
CA ARG A 269 18.47 16.09 -0.46
C ARG A 269 19.17 15.78 0.86
N THR A 270 20.46 16.06 0.99
CA THR A 270 21.23 15.85 2.23
C THR A 270 20.68 16.73 3.37
N GLY A 271 20.27 17.96 3.06
CA GLY A 271 19.60 18.84 4.02
C GLY A 271 18.30 18.24 4.58
N ILE A 272 17.47 17.66 3.72
CA ILE A 272 16.25 16.93 4.11
C ILE A 272 16.60 15.66 4.89
N GLN A 273 17.63 14.90 4.52
CA GLN A 273 18.09 13.75 5.31
C GLN A 273 18.43 14.15 6.74
N GLY A 274 19.20 15.22 6.92
CA GLY A 274 19.53 15.79 8.22
C GLY A 274 18.28 16.23 9.01
N MET A 275 17.27 16.75 8.32
CA MET A 275 15.98 17.11 8.93
C MET A 275 15.20 15.89 9.43
N LEU A 276 15.13 14.81 8.65
CA LEU A 276 14.38 13.59 8.97
C LEU A 276 14.99 12.76 10.09
N VAL A 277 16.30 12.91 10.35
CA VAL A 277 16.96 12.25 11.51
C VAL A 277 17.03 13.16 12.74
N ASN A 278 16.53 14.39 12.65
CA ASN A 278 16.59 15.34 13.76
C ASN A 278 15.60 14.94 14.88
N PRO A 279 15.98 15.03 16.17
CA PRO A 279 15.06 14.77 17.28
C PRO A 279 13.76 15.57 17.25
N HIS A 280 13.78 16.80 16.72
CA HIS A 280 12.57 17.62 16.57
C HIS A 280 11.59 17.10 15.52
N PHE A 281 12.05 16.28 14.57
CA PHE A 281 11.19 15.57 13.63
C PHE A 281 10.72 14.23 14.23
N LEU A 282 11.66 13.43 14.73
CA LEU A 282 11.42 12.07 15.23
C LEU A 282 10.52 12.05 16.47
N PHE A 283 10.61 13.07 17.33
CA PHE A 283 9.85 13.16 18.57
C PHE A 283 8.94 14.39 18.61
N ARG A 284 7.78 14.24 19.24
CA ARG A 284 6.91 15.35 19.64
C ARG A 284 7.34 15.77 21.05
N ILE A 285 8.28 16.71 21.13
CA ILE A 285 8.86 17.18 22.39
C ILE A 285 8.05 18.36 22.91
N GLU A 286 7.36 18.15 24.02
CA GLU A 286 6.63 19.20 24.73
C GLU A 286 7.50 19.73 25.87
N LYS A 287 7.53 21.06 26.03
CA LYS A 287 8.31 21.68 27.10
C LYS A 287 7.40 22.23 28.17
N GLN A 288 7.64 21.77 29.40
CA GLN A 288 7.08 22.40 30.58
C GLN A 288 7.56 23.86 30.67
N PRO A 289 6.66 24.82 30.90
CA PRO A 289 7.04 26.20 31.19
C PRO A 289 7.92 26.26 32.45
N GLY A 290 8.96 27.09 32.44
CA GLY A 290 9.98 27.10 33.51
C GLY A 290 9.47 27.50 34.91
N ASN A 291 8.25 28.03 35.01
CA ASN A 291 7.61 28.50 36.24
C ASN A 291 6.60 27.51 36.85
N VAL A 292 6.53 26.26 36.36
CA VAL A 292 5.58 25.25 36.86
C VAL A 292 6.24 24.39 37.94
N GLN A 293 5.63 24.34 39.13
CA GLN A 293 6.08 23.51 40.25
C GLN A 293 5.61 22.04 40.11
N PRO A 294 6.28 21.06 40.74
CA PRO A 294 5.81 19.67 40.77
C PRO A 294 4.36 19.57 41.27
N GLY A 295 3.53 18.81 40.55
CA GLY A 295 2.10 18.62 40.88
C GLY A 295 1.17 19.71 40.34
N MET A 296 1.68 20.82 39.79
CA MET A 296 0.85 21.83 39.14
C MET A 296 0.48 21.42 37.72
N SER A 297 -0.80 21.57 37.38
CA SER A 297 -1.28 21.46 36.01
C SER A 297 -0.88 22.70 35.22
N TYR A 298 -0.49 22.52 33.97
CA TYR A 298 -0.16 23.61 33.06
C TYR A 298 -0.74 23.35 31.68
N TYR A 299 -0.97 24.44 30.96
CA TYR A 299 -1.34 24.38 29.57
C TYR A 299 -0.11 24.09 28.71
N VAL A 300 -0.21 23.13 27.80
CA VAL A 300 0.78 22.96 26.72
C VAL A 300 0.86 24.22 25.86
N SER A 301 1.86 24.39 25.00
CA SER A 301 1.87 25.54 24.07
C SER A 301 0.81 25.37 22.96
N ASP A 302 0.52 26.43 22.21
CA ASP A 302 -0.37 26.34 21.03
C ASP A 302 0.24 25.47 19.92
N LEU A 303 1.56 25.51 19.77
CA LEU A 303 2.31 24.64 18.85
C LEU A 303 2.19 23.16 19.25
N ASP A 304 2.34 22.87 20.54
CA ASP A 304 2.15 21.51 21.07
C ASP A 304 0.70 21.05 20.92
N LEU A 305 -0.27 21.95 21.12
CA LEU A 305 -1.69 21.67 20.92
C LEU A 305 -2.01 21.34 19.46
N ALA A 306 -1.52 22.13 18.50
CA ALA A 306 -1.65 21.86 17.06
C ALA A 306 -1.03 20.50 16.68
N SER A 307 0.15 20.21 17.19
CA SER A 307 0.83 18.92 17.00
C SER A 307 0.01 17.76 17.59
N ARG A 308 -0.55 17.91 18.78
CA ARG A 308 -1.44 16.89 19.38
C ARG A 308 -2.69 16.66 18.54
N LEU A 309 -3.38 17.72 18.13
CA LEU A 309 -4.61 17.64 17.34
C LEU A 309 -4.37 16.96 15.99
N SER A 310 -3.33 17.37 15.26
CA SER A 310 -3.01 16.81 13.94
C SER A 310 -2.68 15.34 13.99
N PHE A 311 -1.88 14.88 14.95
CA PHE A 311 -1.59 13.46 15.07
C PHE A 311 -2.73 12.65 15.69
N PHE A 312 -3.56 13.26 16.53
CA PHE A 312 -4.73 12.58 17.08
C PHE A 312 -5.80 12.36 16.00
N LEU A 313 -6.12 13.40 15.23
CA LEU A 313 -7.20 13.35 14.24
C LEU A 313 -6.76 12.81 12.88
N TRP A 314 -5.54 13.13 12.43
CA TRP A 314 -5.06 12.81 11.07
C TRP A 314 -3.87 11.87 11.01
N SER A 315 -3.29 11.47 12.15
CA SER A 315 -2.02 10.71 12.20
C SER A 315 -0.92 11.32 11.31
N SER A 316 -0.90 12.65 11.20
CA SER A 316 -0.02 13.38 10.28
C SER A 316 0.41 14.72 10.86
N LEU A 317 1.30 15.43 10.15
CA LEU A 317 1.74 16.78 10.51
C LEU A 317 0.55 17.78 10.46
N PRO A 318 0.57 18.84 11.29
CA PRO A 318 -0.40 19.93 11.17
C PRO A 318 -0.25 20.58 9.80
N ASP A 319 -1.38 20.94 9.19
CA ASP A 319 -1.35 21.73 7.97
C ASP A 319 -0.98 23.19 8.28
N LYS A 320 -0.79 23.97 7.21
CA LYS A 320 -0.34 25.35 7.32
C LYS A 320 -1.30 26.20 8.17
N GLU A 321 -2.61 26.09 7.94
CA GLU A 321 -3.61 26.86 8.66
C GLU A 321 -3.56 26.59 10.18
N LEU A 322 -3.51 25.32 10.59
CA LEU A 322 -3.44 24.96 12.01
C LEU A 322 -2.12 25.41 12.64
N LEU A 323 -1.01 25.28 11.91
CA LEU A 323 0.31 25.68 12.39
C LEU A 323 0.42 27.21 12.51
N ASP A 324 -0.07 27.97 11.54
CA ASP A 324 -0.02 29.44 11.54
C ASP A 324 -0.85 30.01 12.72
N LEU A 325 -2.07 29.50 12.95
CA LEU A 325 -2.86 29.87 14.14
C LEU A 325 -2.14 29.56 15.45
N ALA A 326 -1.40 28.46 15.50
CA ALA A 326 -0.62 28.09 16.67
C ALA A 326 0.62 28.96 16.87
N ILE A 327 1.25 29.42 15.78
CA ILE A 327 2.37 30.36 15.79
C ILE A 327 1.92 31.73 16.32
N GLU A 328 0.74 32.17 15.89
CA GLU A 328 0.15 33.46 16.28
C GLU A 328 -0.42 33.45 17.72
N GLY A 329 -0.52 32.28 18.38
CA GLY A 329 -1.12 32.15 19.70
C GLY A 329 -2.64 32.29 19.72
N GLU A 330 -3.26 32.02 18.56
CA GLU A 330 -4.67 32.23 18.26
C GLU A 330 -5.50 30.95 18.42
N LEU A 331 -4.85 29.79 18.39
CA LEU A 331 -5.51 28.48 18.31
C LEU A 331 -6.48 28.25 19.47
N ARG A 332 -6.16 28.73 20.67
CA ARG A 332 -7.01 28.58 21.86
C ARG A 332 -8.14 29.58 21.98
N ARG A 333 -8.21 30.60 21.12
CA ARG A 333 -9.26 31.60 21.23
C ARG A 333 -10.65 30.94 21.16
N PRO A 334 -11.62 31.43 21.94
CA PRO A 334 -12.98 30.90 21.90
C PRO A 334 -13.50 30.83 20.46
N GLY A 335 -14.05 29.68 20.06
CA GLY A 335 -14.54 29.44 18.70
C GLY A 335 -13.49 28.94 17.70
N VAL A 336 -12.24 29.43 17.77
CA VAL A 336 -11.16 29.05 16.83
C VAL A 336 -10.82 27.56 16.95
N LEU A 337 -10.52 27.10 18.17
CA LEU A 337 -10.21 25.68 18.42
C LEU A 337 -11.34 24.76 17.93
N LYS A 338 -12.59 25.09 18.26
CA LYS A 338 -13.76 24.30 17.87
C LYS A 338 -13.91 24.26 16.34
N SER A 339 -13.74 25.41 15.68
CA SER A 339 -13.79 25.50 14.22
C SER A 339 -12.71 24.66 13.56
N GLN A 340 -11.46 24.71 14.07
CA GLN A 340 -10.36 23.89 13.54
C GLN A 340 -10.61 22.40 13.74
N VAL A 341 -11.08 21.97 14.92
CA VAL A 341 -11.43 20.56 15.16
C VAL A 341 -12.53 20.09 14.18
N GLN A 342 -13.59 20.87 13.99
CA GLN A 342 -14.66 20.53 13.04
C GLN A 342 -14.17 20.48 11.59
N ARG A 343 -13.31 21.41 11.18
CA ARG A 343 -12.66 21.40 9.86
C ARG A 343 -11.84 20.13 9.68
N MET A 344 -11.02 19.78 10.67
CA MET A 344 -10.16 18.61 10.63
C MET A 344 -10.95 17.30 10.59
N LEU A 345 -12.05 17.20 11.34
CA LEU A 345 -12.93 16.03 11.32
C LEU A 345 -13.63 15.82 9.96
N ARG A 346 -13.88 16.89 9.20
CA ARG A 346 -14.47 16.83 7.85
C ARG A 346 -13.44 16.54 6.75
N ASP A 347 -12.15 16.73 7.02
CA ASP A 347 -11.09 16.40 6.06
C ASP A 347 -10.95 14.88 5.95
N ARG A 348 -10.78 14.36 4.73
CA ARG A 348 -10.60 12.91 4.48
C ARG A 348 -9.53 12.24 5.33
N LYS A 349 -8.52 12.98 5.81
CA LYS A 349 -7.48 12.44 6.70
C LYS A 349 -8.03 11.98 8.05
N SER A 350 -9.21 12.44 8.47
CA SER A 350 -9.83 12.00 9.73
C SER A 350 -10.28 10.54 9.69
N ALA A 351 -10.40 9.92 8.51
CA ALA A 351 -10.62 8.48 8.38
C ALA A 351 -9.53 7.67 9.10
N GLU A 352 -8.29 8.19 9.17
CA GLU A 352 -7.20 7.57 9.91
C GLU A 352 -7.48 7.45 11.41
N LEU A 353 -8.21 8.39 12.01
CA LEU A 353 -8.62 8.27 13.42
C LEU A 353 -9.51 7.04 13.61
N ALA A 354 -10.55 6.91 12.78
CA ALA A 354 -11.49 5.80 12.85
C ALA A 354 -10.79 4.46 12.59
N ARG A 355 -9.95 4.40 11.55
CA ARG A 355 -9.16 3.22 11.20
C ARG A 355 -8.21 2.80 12.34
N ASN A 356 -7.33 3.71 12.80
CA ASN A 356 -6.34 3.38 13.82
C ASN A 356 -6.97 2.98 15.14
N PHE A 357 -8.02 3.72 15.58
CA PHE A 357 -8.74 3.40 16.79
C PHE A 357 -9.39 2.01 16.71
N THR A 358 -10.09 1.72 15.62
CA THR A 358 -10.85 0.47 15.45
C THR A 358 -9.92 -0.73 15.31
N GLU A 359 -8.85 -0.62 14.52
CA GLU A 359 -7.86 -1.69 14.36
C GLU A 359 -7.20 -2.07 15.69
N GLN A 360 -6.89 -1.07 16.53
CA GLN A 360 -6.28 -1.29 17.83
C GLN A 360 -7.28 -1.83 18.85
N TRP A 361 -8.47 -1.21 18.94
CA TRP A 361 -9.51 -1.60 19.90
C TRP A 361 -9.97 -3.04 19.67
N LEU A 362 -10.24 -3.41 18.42
CA LEU A 362 -10.79 -4.71 18.05
C LEU A 362 -9.71 -5.74 17.71
N GLY A 363 -8.43 -5.35 17.72
CA GLY A 363 -7.31 -6.24 17.43
C GLY A 363 -7.32 -6.78 15.99
N LEU A 364 -7.90 -6.05 15.04
CA LEU A 364 -8.11 -6.51 13.66
C LEU A 364 -6.81 -6.81 12.91
N ARG A 365 -5.68 -6.24 13.35
CA ARG A 365 -4.34 -6.56 12.81
C ARG A 365 -3.99 -8.05 12.95
N LYS A 366 -4.58 -8.74 13.94
CA LYS A 366 -4.40 -10.20 14.09
C LYS A 366 -4.97 -10.97 12.91
N LEU A 367 -5.97 -10.41 12.20
CA LEU A 367 -6.58 -11.07 11.06
C LEU A 367 -5.60 -11.34 9.93
N GLU A 368 -4.48 -10.60 9.84
CA GLU A 368 -3.40 -10.89 8.87
C GLU A 368 -2.66 -12.21 9.20
N THR A 369 -2.66 -12.62 10.47
CA THR A 369 -1.86 -13.74 10.97
C THR A 369 -2.68 -14.95 11.41
N VAL A 370 -4.01 -14.81 11.53
CA VAL A 370 -4.89 -15.91 11.90
C VAL A 370 -4.99 -16.88 10.74
N THR A 371 -4.71 -18.16 10.99
CA THR A 371 -4.78 -19.21 9.97
C THR A 371 -5.84 -20.23 10.39
N PRO A 372 -7.09 -20.11 9.91
CA PRO A 372 -8.07 -21.18 10.05
C PRO A 372 -7.53 -22.49 9.46
N ASP A 373 -7.91 -23.63 10.04
CA ASP A 373 -7.47 -24.93 9.55
C ASP A 373 -7.97 -25.12 8.11
N PRO A 374 -7.09 -25.20 7.10
CA PRO A 374 -7.48 -25.28 5.70
C PRO A 374 -8.21 -26.59 5.36
N ARG A 375 -8.11 -27.62 6.21
CA ARG A 375 -8.88 -28.88 6.03
C ARG A 375 -10.31 -28.76 6.52
N VAL A 376 -10.55 -27.90 7.51
CA VAL A 376 -11.89 -27.64 8.06
C VAL A 376 -12.58 -26.51 7.30
N PHE A 377 -11.82 -25.48 6.93
CA PHE A 377 -12.30 -24.28 6.25
C PHE A 377 -11.55 -24.05 4.92
N PRO A 378 -11.69 -24.97 3.93
CA PRO A 378 -10.97 -24.90 2.66
C PRO A 378 -11.30 -23.64 1.82
N GLU A 379 -12.46 -23.04 2.10
CA GLU A 379 -12.94 -21.82 1.45
C GLU A 379 -12.39 -20.52 2.09
N PHE A 380 -11.61 -20.60 3.18
CA PHE A 380 -10.99 -19.41 3.77
C PHE A 380 -9.72 -19.06 3.01
N ASP A 381 -9.82 -18.05 2.15
CA ASP A 381 -8.75 -17.58 1.27
C ASP A 381 -8.36 -16.12 1.55
N GLU A 382 -7.31 -15.62 0.89
CA GLU A 382 -6.85 -14.24 1.10
C GLU A 382 -7.86 -13.22 0.56
N ASN A 383 -8.67 -13.56 -0.44
CA ASN A 383 -9.74 -12.67 -0.90
C ASN A 383 -10.78 -12.44 0.21
N LEU A 384 -11.16 -13.49 0.94
CA LEU A 384 -12.09 -13.40 2.07
C LEU A 384 -11.46 -12.65 3.24
N ARG A 385 -10.20 -12.94 3.58
CA ARG A 385 -9.48 -12.23 4.64
C ARG A 385 -9.46 -10.72 4.38
N HIS A 386 -9.02 -10.32 3.17
CA HIS A 386 -9.01 -8.91 2.77
C HIS A 386 -10.42 -8.31 2.79
N ALA A 387 -11.43 -9.09 2.37
CA ALA A 387 -12.80 -8.59 2.36
C ALA A 387 -13.37 -8.35 3.77
N LEU A 388 -13.09 -9.24 4.71
CA LEU A 388 -13.46 -9.10 6.13
C LEU A 388 -12.75 -7.90 6.78
N GLN A 389 -11.48 -7.66 6.44
CA GLN A 389 -10.75 -6.47 6.90
C GLN A 389 -11.39 -5.18 6.36
N GLN A 390 -11.63 -5.14 5.05
CA GLN A 390 -12.19 -3.96 4.39
C GLN A 390 -13.64 -3.68 4.83
N GLU A 391 -14.45 -4.71 5.07
CA GLU A 391 -15.79 -4.58 5.67
C GLU A 391 -15.71 -3.79 6.98
N MET A 392 -14.81 -4.20 7.89
CA MET A 392 -14.66 -3.56 9.20
C MET A 392 -14.20 -2.13 9.10
N THR A 393 -13.20 -1.87 8.25
CA THR A 393 -12.70 -0.52 8.01
C THR A 393 -13.84 0.37 7.53
N LEU A 394 -14.54 -0.02 6.47
CA LEU A 394 -15.63 0.80 5.91
C LEU A 394 -16.79 0.97 6.90
N PHE A 395 -17.12 -0.07 7.67
CA PHE A 395 -18.16 0.03 8.68
C PHE A 395 -17.80 1.05 9.77
N ALA A 396 -16.59 0.96 10.33
CA ALA A 396 -16.15 1.89 11.37
C ALA A 396 -15.96 3.33 10.84
N GLU A 397 -15.39 3.47 9.64
CA GLU A 397 -15.28 4.76 8.96
C GLU A 397 -16.66 5.37 8.72
N SER A 398 -17.66 4.60 8.29
CA SER A 398 -19.02 5.12 8.10
C SER A 398 -19.64 5.66 9.38
N ILE A 399 -19.38 5.03 10.53
CA ILE A 399 -19.92 5.48 11.81
C ILE A 399 -19.29 6.82 12.19
N ALA A 400 -17.96 6.92 12.07
CA ALA A 400 -17.22 8.12 12.45
C ALA A 400 -17.44 9.30 11.48
N MET A 401 -17.40 9.04 10.17
CA MET A 401 -17.44 10.08 9.14
C MET A 401 -18.86 10.59 8.86
N GLU A 402 -19.87 9.75 9.05
CA GLU A 402 -21.27 10.13 8.86
C GLU A 402 -21.96 10.56 10.17
N ASP A 403 -21.19 10.74 11.26
CA ASP A 403 -21.68 11.15 12.59
C ASP A 403 -22.84 10.26 13.09
N ARG A 404 -22.68 8.95 12.96
CA ARG A 404 -23.70 7.97 13.36
C ARG A 404 -23.62 7.65 14.85
N SER A 405 -24.68 7.01 15.35
CA SER A 405 -24.73 6.54 16.72
C SER A 405 -23.62 5.52 16.98
N LEU A 406 -22.90 5.66 18.10
CA LEU A 406 -21.96 4.64 18.56
C LEU A 406 -22.67 3.31 18.86
N LEU A 407 -23.98 3.32 19.08
CA LEU A 407 -24.78 2.10 19.22
C LEU A 407 -24.80 1.28 17.94
N ASP A 408 -24.52 1.87 16.77
CA ASP A 408 -24.42 1.13 15.50
C ASP A 408 -23.31 0.07 15.57
N PHE A 409 -22.26 0.27 16.37
CA PHE A 409 -21.28 -0.80 16.64
C PHE A 409 -21.90 -2.02 17.33
N LEU A 410 -23.01 -1.87 18.05
CA LEU A 410 -23.68 -2.97 18.73
C LEU A 410 -24.83 -3.53 17.89
N ASN A 411 -25.62 -2.68 17.22
CA ASN A 411 -26.87 -3.09 16.60
C ASN A 411 -27.10 -2.56 15.18
N GLY A 412 -26.09 -1.98 14.54
CA GLY A 412 -26.19 -1.46 13.17
C GLY A 412 -26.66 -2.54 12.21
N ASP A 413 -27.72 -2.25 11.47
CA ASP A 413 -28.40 -3.15 10.54
C ASP A 413 -27.83 -3.04 9.11
N TYR A 414 -26.56 -2.65 8.99
CA TYR A 414 -25.92 -2.47 7.70
C TYR A 414 -24.45 -2.89 7.74
N THR A 415 -23.90 -3.19 6.56
CA THR A 415 -22.48 -3.44 6.38
C THR A 415 -22.02 -3.06 4.97
N PHE A 416 -20.73 -3.21 4.70
CA PHE A 416 -20.14 -3.01 3.38
C PHE A 416 -19.58 -4.33 2.85
N ILE A 417 -20.12 -4.79 1.72
CA ILE A 417 -19.71 -6.07 1.12
C ILE A 417 -19.36 -5.90 -0.35
N ASN A 418 -18.42 -6.72 -0.81
CA ASN A 418 -18.21 -7.03 -2.23
C ASN A 418 -18.76 -8.44 -2.53
N GLU A 419 -18.66 -8.91 -3.77
CA GLU A 419 -19.18 -10.23 -4.16
C GLU A 419 -18.61 -11.38 -3.32
N ARG A 420 -17.29 -11.38 -3.04
CA ARG A 420 -16.64 -12.44 -2.27
C ARG A 420 -17.21 -12.57 -0.85
N LEU A 421 -17.47 -11.43 -0.21
CA LEU A 421 -18.04 -11.41 1.14
C LEU A 421 -19.55 -11.66 1.13
N ALA A 422 -20.24 -11.19 0.09
CA ALA A 422 -21.66 -11.47 -0.12
C ALA A 422 -21.92 -12.98 -0.22
N GLN A 423 -21.10 -13.69 -1.00
CA GLN A 423 -21.13 -15.15 -1.10
C GLN A 423 -20.87 -15.84 0.25
N HIS A 424 -19.97 -15.29 1.08
CA HIS A 424 -19.69 -15.84 2.41
C HIS A 424 -20.83 -15.60 3.41
N TYR A 425 -21.61 -14.54 3.23
CA TYR A 425 -22.76 -14.21 4.08
C TYR A 425 -24.11 -14.62 3.50
N ASP A 426 -24.11 -15.35 2.37
CA ASP A 426 -25.32 -15.75 1.64
C ASP A 426 -26.23 -14.56 1.26
N ILE A 427 -25.63 -13.41 0.94
CA ILE A 427 -26.34 -12.21 0.49
C ILE A 427 -26.37 -12.20 -1.05
N PRO A 428 -27.55 -12.30 -1.70
CA PRO A 428 -27.64 -12.34 -3.15
C PRO A 428 -27.41 -10.96 -3.80
N ASP A 429 -27.36 -10.95 -5.13
CA ASP A 429 -27.39 -9.74 -5.97
C ASP A 429 -26.21 -8.75 -5.81
N VAL A 430 -25.08 -9.21 -5.25
CA VAL A 430 -23.84 -8.43 -5.18
C VAL A 430 -22.78 -9.03 -6.11
N ILE A 431 -22.44 -8.29 -7.16
CA ILE A 431 -21.49 -8.70 -8.20
C ILE A 431 -20.30 -7.74 -8.25
N GLY A 432 -19.08 -8.27 -8.36
CA GLY A 432 -17.83 -7.55 -8.54
C GLY A 432 -17.06 -7.24 -7.26
N SER A 433 -15.83 -6.75 -7.47
CA SER A 433 -14.84 -6.45 -6.43
C SER A 433 -15.17 -5.23 -5.56
N GLY A 434 -16.05 -4.34 -6.03
CA GLY A 434 -16.39 -3.08 -5.38
C GLY A 434 -17.31 -3.26 -4.17
N PHE A 435 -16.93 -2.63 -3.06
CA PHE A 435 -17.70 -2.62 -1.82
C PHE A 435 -18.91 -1.69 -1.93
N ARG A 436 -20.06 -2.16 -1.45
CA ARG A 436 -21.27 -1.36 -1.36
C ARG A 436 -21.95 -1.55 -0.03
N LYS A 437 -22.62 -0.50 0.44
CA LYS A 437 -23.43 -0.54 1.64
C LYS A 437 -24.68 -1.36 1.38
N VAL A 438 -24.98 -2.31 2.27
CA VAL A 438 -26.19 -3.13 2.23
C VAL A 438 -26.87 -3.16 3.58
N THR A 439 -28.19 -3.35 3.58
CA THR A 439 -28.98 -3.60 4.79
C THR A 439 -28.95 -5.09 5.13
N LEU A 440 -28.73 -5.40 6.40
CA LEU A 440 -28.70 -6.75 6.96
C LEU A 440 -30.08 -7.10 7.50
N THR A 441 -30.73 -8.07 6.86
CA THR A 441 -32.04 -8.59 7.30
C THR A 441 -31.95 -9.64 8.40
N ASP A 442 -30.79 -10.29 8.54
CA ASP A 442 -30.51 -11.24 9.62
C ASP A 442 -30.00 -10.48 10.86
N ASP A 443 -30.76 -10.56 11.95
CA ASP A 443 -30.42 -9.95 13.23
C ASP A 443 -29.08 -10.48 13.80
N SER A 444 -28.68 -11.71 13.46
CA SER A 444 -27.41 -12.30 13.91
C SER A 444 -26.17 -11.61 13.34
N ARG A 445 -26.32 -10.88 12.22
CA ARG A 445 -25.24 -10.20 11.51
C ARG A 445 -25.05 -8.74 11.93
N ARG A 446 -25.91 -8.21 12.81
CA ARG A 446 -25.88 -6.80 13.20
C ARG A 446 -24.68 -6.46 14.08
N GLY A 447 -24.25 -5.21 13.97
CA GLY A 447 -23.15 -4.67 14.76
C GLY A 447 -21.84 -5.43 14.59
N LEU A 448 -20.94 -5.29 15.56
CA LEU A 448 -19.60 -5.87 15.55
C LEU A 448 -19.62 -7.39 15.74
N LEU A 449 -20.51 -7.90 16.59
CA LEU A 449 -20.53 -9.32 16.97
C LEU A 449 -21.02 -10.22 15.83
N GLY A 450 -21.76 -9.68 14.86
CA GLY A 450 -22.20 -10.42 13.68
C GLY A 450 -21.19 -10.45 12.53
N LYS A 451 -20.06 -9.73 12.64
CA LYS A 451 -19.07 -9.57 11.56
C LYS A 451 -18.02 -10.66 11.61
N GLY A 452 -17.75 -11.25 10.45
CA GLY A 452 -16.86 -12.41 10.31
C GLY A 452 -15.41 -12.13 10.72
N SER A 453 -14.94 -10.89 10.62
CA SER A 453 -13.62 -10.47 11.10
C SER A 453 -13.47 -10.66 12.61
N ILE A 454 -14.45 -10.23 13.40
CA ILE A 454 -14.48 -10.36 14.87
C ILE A 454 -14.59 -11.82 15.26
N LEU A 455 -15.48 -12.56 14.60
CA LEU A 455 -15.62 -14.00 14.83
C LEU A 455 -14.31 -14.73 14.54
N THR A 456 -13.63 -14.40 13.43
CA THR A 456 -12.35 -15.03 13.04
C THR A 456 -11.23 -14.71 14.03
N VAL A 457 -11.07 -13.45 14.48
CA VAL A 457 -9.98 -13.10 15.41
C VAL A 457 -10.21 -13.59 16.85
N THR A 458 -11.44 -14.00 17.18
CA THR A 458 -11.81 -14.49 18.51
C THR A 458 -12.03 -16.00 18.57
N SER A 459 -11.99 -16.70 17.43
CA SER A 459 -12.16 -18.15 17.36
C SER A 459 -10.82 -18.92 17.43
N TYR A 460 -10.91 -20.22 17.71
CA TYR A 460 -9.78 -21.15 17.54
C TYR A 460 -9.67 -21.58 16.07
N ALA A 461 -8.48 -21.98 15.61
CA ALA A 461 -8.26 -22.31 14.20
C ALA A 461 -9.21 -23.38 13.60
N ASN A 462 -9.78 -24.27 14.44
CA ASN A 462 -10.72 -25.32 14.03
C ASN A 462 -12.19 -24.99 14.36
N ARG A 463 -12.51 -23.74 14.71
CA ARG A 463 -13.86 -23.27 15.03
C ARG A 463 -14.09 -21.89 14.42
N THR A 464 -15.32 -21.62 13.99
CA THR A 464 -15.79 -20.28 13.61
C THR A 464 -16.97 -19.91 14.46
#